data_AF-A0A940YC13-F1
#
_entry.id   AF-A0A940YC13-F1
#
_cell.length_a   1.000
_cell.length_b   1.000
_cell.length_c   1.000
_cell.angle_alpha   90.00
_cell.angle_beta   90.00
_cell.angle_gamma   90.00
#
_symmetry.space_group_name_H-M   'P 1'
#
loop_
_entity.id
_entity.type
_entity.pdbx_description
1 polymer ?
#
loop_
_entity_poly.entity_id
_entity_poly.type
_entity_poly.pdbx_seq_one_letter_code
_entity_poly.pdbx_strand_id
1 'polypeptide(L)'
;MPGANHDTLVIDPVRLGIVNRLAEGSVVDGRVRYAGGLLLQGELGGQGEIAGRLVVWPGGMIRGRFRVLGDLYLLGRAGADVPDADPDTVIECQGTVYVASSGVSTGTLLATRLRMYDGATLQGPFRTLRGESALPVLDDTA
;
A
#
# COMPACT_ATOMS: atom_id res chain seq x y z
N MET A 1 -6.54 -3.44 35.34
CA MET A 1 -5.91 -3.56 34.02
C MET A 1 -6.69 -2.68 33.06
N PRO A 2 -6.16 -1.56 32.57
CA PRO A 2 -6.87 -0.78 31.55
C PRO A 2 -6.89 -1.65 30.28
N GLY A 3 -8.08 -1.87 29.73
CA GLY A 3 -8.26 -2.70 28.54
C GLY A 3 -7.49 -2.11 27.37
N ALA A 4 -6.58 -2.89 26.79
CA ALA A 4 -5.97 -2.54 25.52
C ALA A 4 -7.11 -2.37 24.51
N ASN A 5 -7.34 -1.14 24.05
CA ASN A 5 -8.27 -0.86 22.98
C ASN A 5 -7.63 -1.42 21.71
N HIS A 6 -8.03 -2.60 21.28
CA HIS A 6 -7.52 -3.20 20.06
C HIS A 6 -8.08 -2.42 18.88
N ASP A 7 -7.30 -1.49 18.34
CA ASP A 7 -7.63 -0.82 17.08
C ASP A 7 -7.74 -1.89 15.98
N THR A 8 -8.97 -2.27 15.65
CA THR A 8 -9.27 -3.39 14.77
C THR A 8 -9.50 -2.88 13.34
N LEU A 9 -8.68 -3.34 12.39
CA LEU A 9 -8.87 -3.08 10.98
C LEU A 9 -9.75 -4.18 10.36
N VAL A 10 -10.98 -3.84 9.97
CA VAL A 10 -11.90 -4.78 9.28
C VAL A 10 -11.81 -4.56 7.77
N ILE A 11 -11.49 -5.62 7.03
CA ILE A 11 -11.36 -5.60 5.57
C ILE A 11 -12.57 -6.29 4.95
N ASP A 12 -13.39 -5.51 4.24
CA ASP A 12 -14.50 -6.01 3.42
C ASP A 12 -14.15 -5.78 1.94
N PRO A 13 -13.73 -6.83 1.20
CA PRO A 13 -13.27 -6.69 -0.18
C PRO A 13 -14.31 -6.08 -1.13
N VAL A 14 -15.59 -6.33 -0.89
CA VAL A 14 -16.69 -5.82 -1.72
C VAL A 14 -16.85 -4.32 -1.49
N ARG A 15 -16.89 -3.89 -0.23
CA ARG A 15 -16.90 -2.45 0.12
C ARG A 15 -15.62 -1.74 -0.28
N LEU A 16 -14.52 -2.48 -0.40
CA LEU A 16 -13.24 -1.97 -0.83
C LEU A 16 -13.09 -1.87 -2.35
N GLY A 17 -14.07 -2.32 -3.13
CA GLY A 17 -14.02 -2.28 -4.60
C GLY A 17 -12.91 -3.16 -5.17
N ILE A 18 -12.59 -4.26 -4.48
CA ILE A 18 -11.58 -5.21 -4.92
C ILE A 18 -12.21 -6.15 -5.96
N VAL A 19 -11.76 -6.01 -7.20
CA VAL A 19 -12.26 -6.79 -8.35
C VAL A 19 -11.18 -7.69 -8.96
N ASN A 20 -9.93 -7.48 -8.58
CA ASN A 20 -8.79 -8.30 -9.00
C ASN A 20 -8.25 -9.10 -7.81
N ARG A 21 -7.77 -10.33 -8.07
CA ARG A 21 -7.13 -11.19 -7.08
C ARG A 21 -5.89 -11.84 -7.66
N LEU A 22 -4.77 -11.73 -6.94
CA LEU A 22 -3.58 -12.55 -7.15
C LEU A 22 -3.55 -13.58 -6.01
N ALA A 23 -3.87 -14.83 -6.35
CA ALA A 23 -4.07 -15.90 -5.37
C ALA A 23 -2.75 -16.35 -4.73
N GLU A 24 -2.86 -16.99 -3.57
CA GLU A 24 -1.74 -17.64 -2.90
C GLU A 24 -1.04 -18.65 -3.83
N GLY A 25 0.28 -18.74 -3.75
CA GLY A 25 1.11 -19.59 -4.62
C GLY A 25 1.27 -19.08 -6.05
N SER A 26 0.59 -18.00 -6.44
CA SER A 26 0.81 -17.34 -7.73
C SER A 26 1.95 -16.33 -7.63
N VAL A 27 2.77 -16.26 -8.68
CA VAL A 27 3.86 -15.30 -8.83
C VAL A 27 3.64 -14.56 -10.14
N VAL A 28 3.59 -13.23 -10.09
CA VAL A 28 3.52 -12.38 -11.27
C VAL A 28 4.67 -11.40 -11.22
N ASP A 29 5.50 -11.38 -12.26
CA ASP A 29 6.60 -10.43 -12.41
C ASP A 29 6.53 -9.78 -13.79
N GLY A 30 6.73 -8.46 -13.84
CA GLY A 30 6.78 -7.68 -15.06
C GLY A 30 5.99 -6.38 -14.96
N ARG A 31 5.51 -5.89 -16.11
CA ARG A 31 4.69 -4.67 -16.19
C ARG A 31 3.21 -5.02 -16.17
N VAL A 32 2.51 -4.65 -15.10
CA VAL A 32 1.09 -4.97 -14.92
C VAL A 32 0.22 -3.74 -14.70
N ARG A 33 -1.06 -3.86 -15.04
CA ARG A 33 -2.10 -2.86 -14.74
C ARG A 33 -3.36 -3.57 -14.29
N TYR A 34 -3.89 -3.17 -13.14
CA TYR A 34 -5.15 -3.68 -12.62
C TYR A 34 -6.20 -2.58 -12.68
N ALA A 35 -7.30 -2.85 -13.40
CA ALA A 35 -8.46 -1.97 -13.42
C ALA A 35 -9.28 -2.21 -12.14
N GLY A 36 -9.36 -1.23 -11.25
CA GLY A 36 -9.99 -1.37 -9.94
C GLY A 36 -9.06 -1.89 -8.85
N GLY A 37 -9.64 -2.30 -7.71
CA GLY A 37 -8.86 -2.76 -6.56
C GLY A 37 -8.28 -4.17 -6.72
N LEU A 38 -7.20 -4.45 -5.98
CA LEU A 38 -6.45 -5.71 -6.00
C LEU A 38 -6.32 -6.31 -4.59
N LEU A 39 -6.71 -7.57 -4.45
CA LEU A 39 -6.35 -8.43 -3.31
C LEU A 39 -5.11 -9.25 -3.68
N LEU A 40 -4.01 -9.00 -2.99
CA LEU A 40 -2.73 -9.67 -3.20
C LEU A 40 -2.48 -10.69 -2.07
N GLN A 41 -2.53 -11.98 -2.41
CA GLN A 41 -2.24 -13.10 -1.51
C GLN A 41 -1.00 -13.91 -1.92
N GLY A 42 -0.58 -13.80 -3.17
CA GLY A 42 0.70 -14.34 -3.67
C GLY A 42 1.77 -13.27 -3.82
N GLU A 43 2.63 -13.43 -4.81
CA GLU A 43 3.78 -12.55 -5.04
C GLU A 43 3.59 -11.68 -6.30
N LEU A 44 3.80 -10.37 -6.14
CA LEU A 44 3.76 -9.39 -7.20
C LEU A 44 5.10 -8.64 -7.30
N GLY A 45 5.83 -8.89 -8.38
CA GLY A 45 7.10 -8.27 -8.74
C GLY A 45 6.99 -7.31 -9.93
N GLY A 46 7.96 -6.41 -10.06
CA GLY A 46 8.15 -5.60 -11.25
C GLY A 46 7.61 -4.17 -11.12
N GLN A 47 6.74 -3.75 -12.04
CA GLN A 47 6.22 -2.38 -12.04
C GLN A 47 4.78 -2.29 -12.54
N GLY A 48 4.01 -1.34 -12.03
CA GLY A 48 2.62 -1.26 -12.46
C GLY A 48 1.77 -0.22 -11.79
N GLU A 49 0.49 -0.28 -12.13
CA GLU A 49 -0.53 0.59 -11.56
C GLU A 49 -1.75 -0.23 -11.12
N ILE A 50 -2.26 0.10 -9.94
CA ILE A 50 -3.51 -0.41 -9.39
C ILE A 50 -4.48 0.77 -9.38
N ALA A 51 -5.46 0.75 -10.29
CA ALA A 51 -6.46 1.80 -10.44
C ALA A 51 -7.58 1.66 -9.40
N GLY A 52 -7.21 1.55 -8.12
CA GLY A 52 -8.10 1.31 -7.00
C GLY A 52 -7.34 1.08 -5.71
N ARG A 53 -7.99 0.40 -4.75
CA ARG A 53 -7.40 0.04 -3.46
C ARG A 53 -6.54 -1.22 -3.58
N LEU A 54 -5.42 -1.26 -2.87
CA LEU A 54 -4.55 -2.44 -2.79
C LEU A 54 -4.61 -3.03 -1.38
N VAL A 55 -4.91 -4.33 -1.29
CA VAL A 55 -4.81 -5.09 -0.04
C VAL A 55 -3.70 -6.12 -0.19
N VAL A 56 -2.59 -5.93 0.51
CA VAL A 56 -1.54 -6.95 0.65
C VAL A 56 -1.91 -7.81 1.84
N TRP A 57 -2.53 -8.96 1.56
CA TRP A 57 -3.02 -9.91 2.55
C TRP A 57 -1.86 -10.55 3.33
N PRO A 58 -2.07 -11.11 4.53
CA PRO A 58 -1.07 -11.97 5.16
C PRO A 58 -0.60 -13.08 4.21
N GLY A 59 0.72 -13.25 4.11
CA GLY A 59 1.37 -14.15 3.13
C GLY A 59 1.61 -13.54 1.75
N GLY A 60 0.92 -12.45 1.41
CA GLY A 60 1.13 -11.71 0.16
C GLY A 60 2.37 -10.82 0.19
N MET A 61 3.02 -10.68 -0.96
CA MET A 61 4.26 -9.92 -1.09
C MET A 61 4.27 -9.06 -2.35
N ILE A 62 4.68 -7.80 -2.21
CA ILE A 62 4.87 -6.87 -3.33
C ILE A 62 6.30 -6.34 -3.37
N ARG A 63 6.94 -6.34 -4.54
CA ARG A 63 8.32 -5.87 -4.77
C ARG A 63 8.45 -5.12 -6.09
N GLY A 64 9.18 -4.00 -6.09
CA GLY A 64 9.38 -3.14 -7.26
C GLY A 64 8.55 -1.85 -7.22
N ARG A 65 8.21 -1.28 -8.39
CA ARG A 65 7.68 0.09 -8.51
C ARG A 65 6.21 0.14 -8.87
N PHE A 66 5.36 0.42 -7.89
CA PHE A 66 3.90 0.41 -8.07
C PHE A 66 3.24 1.72 -7.68
N ARG A 67 2.26 2.12 -8.49
CA ARG A 67 1.36 3.22 -8.18
C ARG A 67 -0.01 2.68 -7.79
N VAL A 68 -0.52 3.09 -6.63
CA VAL A 68 -1.85 2.77 -6.10
C VAL A 68 -2.66 4.06 -6.11
N LEU A 69 -3.70 4.11 -6.95
CA LEU A 69 -4.55 5.30 -7.07
C LEU A 69 -5.55 5.46 -5.91
N GLY A 70 -5.75 4.41 -5.11
CA GLY A 70 -6.58 4.43 -3.91
C GLY A 70 -5.76 4.28 -2.62
N ASP A 71 -6.36 3.60 -1.65
CA ASP A 71 -5.76 3.27 -0.37
C ASP A 71 -4.95 1.97 -0.43
N LEU A 72 -3.93 1.86 0.40
CA LEU A 72 -3.11 0.66 0.58
C LEU A 72 -3.31 0.08 1.97
N TYR A 73 -3.68 -1.20 2.06
CA TYR A 73 -3.75 -1.96 3.30
C TYR A 73 -2.63 -2.99 3.30
N LEU A 74 -1.64 -2.82 4.18
CA LEU A 74 -0.46 -3.66 4.28
C LEU A 74 -0.59 -4.57 5.52
N LEU A 75 -0.92 -5.84 5.27
CA LEU A 75 -0.99 -6.91 6.28
C LEU A 75 0.06 -8.00 6.05
N GLY A 76 0.51 -8.14 4.80
CA GLY A 76 1.66 -8.95 4.40
C GLY A 76 2.94 -8.10 4.31
N ARG A 77 3.66 -8.22 3.20
CA ARG A 77 4.99 -7.62 3.04
C ARG A 77 5.14 -6.73 1.81
N ALA A 78 5.84 -5.61 1.98
CA ALA A 78 6.29 -4.73 0.90
C ALA A 78 7.82 -4.59 0.92
N GLY A 79 8.49 -4.95 -0.17
CA GLY A 79 9.95 -4.97 -0.28
C GLY A 79 10.54 -6.35 -0.04
N ALA A 80 11.87 -6.47 -0.10
CA ALA A 80 12.57 -7.75 -0.07
C ALA A 80 12.48 -8.48 1.28
N ASP A 81 12.65 -9.81 1.22
CA ASP A 81 12.68 -10.72 2.38
C ASP A 81 14.00 -10.64 3.16
N VAL A 82 15.05 -10.13 2.52
CA VAL A 82 16.40 -10.05 3.09
C VAL A 82 16.78 -8.57 3.24
N PRO A 83 17.34 -8.14 4.39
CA PRO A 83 17.94 -6.82 4.52
C PRO A 83 19.03 -6.67 3.44
N ASP A 84 19.10 -5.50 2.80
CA ASP A 84 19.96 -5.14 1.65
C ASP A 84 19.64 -5.78 0.28
N ALA A 85 18.61 -6.62 0.14
CA ALA A 85 18.39 -7.33 -1.12
C ALA A 85 17.62 -6.54 -2.20
N ASP A 86 16.94 -5.43 -1.89
CA ASP A 86 16.27 -4.66 -2.95
C ASP A 86 15.90 -3.21 -2.56
N PRO A 87 16.75 -2.20 -2.87
CA PRO A 87 16.42 -0.80 -2.66
C PRO A 87 15.37 -0.27 -3.66
N ASP A 88 14.95 -1.05 -4.66
CA ASP A 88 14.10 -0.56 -5.75
C ASP A 88 12.59 -0.68 -5.49
N THR A 89 12.17 -1.25 -4.35
CA THR A 89 10.75 -1.28 -4.02
C THR A 89 10.25 0.11 -3.62
N VAL A 90 9.39 0.69 -4.45
CA VAL A 90 8.76 1.99 -4.24
C VAL A 90 7.26 1.84 -4.48
N ILE A 91 6.46 2.12 -3.46
CA ILE A 91 5.00 2.12 -3.59
C ILE A 91 4.48 3.54 -3.40
N GLU A 92 3.95 4.10 -4.48
CA GLU A 92 3.30 5.40 -4.51
C GLU A 92 1.80 5.25 -4.33
N CYS A 93 1.29 5.59 -3.16
CA CYS A 93 -0.10 5.55 -2.80
C CYS A 93 -0.70 6.97 -2.82
N GLN A 94 -1.71 7.21 -3.65
CA GLN A 94 -2.41 8.51 -3.65
C GLN A 94 -3.33 8.68 -2.43
N GLY A 95 -3.84 7.57 -1.88
CA GLY A 95 -4.70 7.58 -0.70
C GLY A 95 -3.94 7.46 0.62
N THR A 96 -4.54 6.72 1.55
CA THR A 96 -3.96 6.42 2.86
C THR A 96 -3.30 5.05 2.84
N VAL A 97 -2.10 4.95 3.42
CA VAL A 97 -1.46 3.67 3.72
C VAL A 97 -1.82 3.27 5.15
N TYR A 98 -2.40 2.09 5.31
CA TYR A 98 -2.71 1.45 6.58
C TYR A 98 -1.75 0.28 6.78
N VAL A 99 -0.89 0.33 7.79
CA VAL A 99 0.02 -0.78 8.11
C VAL A 99 -0.48 -1.48 9.36
N ALA A 100 -0.94 -2.72 9.20
CA ALA A 100 -1.42 -3.55 10.29
C ALA A 100 -0.27 -4.03 11.17
N SER A 101 -0.59 -4.61 12.33
CA SER A 101 0.38 -5.20 13.27
C SER A 101 1.27 -6.27 12.64
N SER A 102 0.76 -7.02 11.67
CA SER A 102 1.51 -8.03 10.91
C SER A 102 2.24 -7.47 9.67
N GLY A 103 1.98 -6.21 9.33
CA GLY A 103 2.49 -5.57 8.13
C GLY A 103 3.98 -5.25 8.26
N VAL A 104 4.76 -5.66 7.26
CA VAL A 104 6.20 -5.38 7.18
C VAL A 104 6.52 -4.63 5.90
N SER A 105 7.21 -3.50 6.01
CA SER A 105 7.74 -2.77 4.86
C SER A 105 9.23 -2.52 4.98
N THR A 106 10.01 -3.02 4.03
CA THR A 106 11.44 -2.74 3.86
C THR A 106 11.71 -1.77 2.71
N GLY A 107 10.72 -1.55 1.82
CA GLY A 107 10.80 -0.60 0.71
C GLY A 107 10.41 0.84 1.05
N THR A 108 10.48 1.71 0.03
CA THR A 108 10.03 3.11 0.13
C THR A 108 8.51 3.18 -0.02
N LEU A 109 7.84 3.80 0.94
CA LEU A 109 6.40 4.07 0.89
C LEU A 109 6.16 5.59 0.76
N LEU A 110 5.44 5.97 -0.28
CA LEU A 110 5.04 7.35 -0.55
C LEU A 110 3.52 7.44 -0.46
N ALA A 111 2.99 8.27 0.43
CA ALA A 111 1.54 8.31 0.66
C ALA A 111 1.02 9.69 1.06
N THR A 112 -0.21 10.04 0.73
CA THR A 112 -0.82 11.28 1.24
C THR A 112 -0.97 11.22 2.77
N ARG A 113 -1.33 10.05 3.29
CA ARG A 113 -1.49 9.80 4.73
C ARG A 113 -0.96 8.41 5.09
N LEU A 114 -0.45 8.27 6.32
CA LEU A 114 -0.04 6.99 6.90
C LEU A 114 -0.74 6.79 8.24
N ARG A 115 -1.26 5.57 8.44
CA ARG A 115 -1.74 5.08 9.73
C ARG A 115 -1.07 3.75 10.03
N MET A 116 -0.46 3.67 11.21
CA MET A 116 0.15 2.45 11.72
C MET A 116 -0.67 1.95 12.89
N TYR A 117 -0.91 0.65 12.91
CA TYR A 117 -1.51 -0.05 14.04
C TYR A 117 -0.40 -0.62 14.92
N ASP A 118 -0.73 -0.87 16.19
CA ASP A 118 0.23 -1.38 17.17
C ASP A 118 0.93 -2.66 16.68
N GLY A 119 2.26 -2.71 16.76
CA GLY A 119 3.09 -3.82 16.24
C GLY A 119 3.55 -3.70 14.78
N ALA A 120 3.07 -2.73 14.01
CA ALA A 120 3.50 -2.52 12.62
C ALA A 120 5.02 -2.26 12.51
N THR A 121 5.68 -2.88 11.53
CA THR A 121 7.14 -2.74 11.31
C THR A 121 7.45 -2.05 9.99
N LEU A 122 8.11 -0.89 10.08
CA LEU A 122 8.60 -0.11 8.94
C LEU A 122 10.11 0.09 9.04
N GLN A 123 10.84 -0.50 8.10
CA GLN A 123 12.30 -0.48 8.05
C GLN A 123 12.86 0.29 6.84
N GLY A 124 11.99 0.72 5.91
CA GLY A 124 12.35 1.56 4.76
C GLY A 124 12.00 3.04 4.93
N PRO A 125 12.50 3.92 4.04
CA PRO A 125 12.16 5.34 4.07
C PRO A 125 10.67 5.55 3.78
N PHE A 126 10.02 6.37 4.61
CA PHE A 126 8.64 6.79 4.42
C PHE A 126 8.59 8.29 4.15
N ARG A 127 7.80 8.70 3.15
CA ARG A 127 7.53 10.13 2.90
C ARG A 127 6.06 10.36 2.67
N THR A 128 5.53 11.42 3.28
CA THR A 128 4.20 11.89 2.92
C THR A 128 4.27 12.72 1.64
N LEU A 129 3.36 12.46 0.71
CA LEU A 129 3.15 13.33 -0.43
C LEU A 129 2.52 14.62 0.10
N ARG A 130 3.15 15.77 -0.16
CA ARG A 130 2.46 17.04 0.05
C ARG A 130 1.30 17.06 -0.93
N GLY A 131 0.07 17.16 -0.42
CA GLY A 131 -1.11 17.33 -1.27
C GLY A 131 -0.83 18.45 -2.26
N GLU A 132 -1.24 18.26 -3.52
CA GLU A 132 -1.10 19.28 -4.55
C GLU A 132 -1.46 20.63 -3.95
N SER A 133 -0.51 21.57 -4.06
CA SER A 133 -0.71 22.96 -3.72
C SER A 133 -2.09 23.36 -4.23
N ALA A 134 -2.97 23.77 -3.30
CA ALA A 134 -4.22 24.42 -3.66
C ALA A 134 -3.88 25.44 -4.76
N LEU A 135 -4.45 25.23 -5.96
CA LEU A 135 -4.30 26.16 -7.07
C LEU A 135 -4.61 27.56 -6.50
N PRO A 136 -3.74 28.56 -6.68
CA PRO A 136 -4.07 29.90 -6.26
C PRO A 136 -5.35 30.30 -6.98
N VAL A 137 -6.42 30.53 -6.22
CA VAL A 137 -7.63 31.15 -6.73
C VAL A 137 -7.21 32.57 -7.14
N LEU A 138 -7.27 32.89 -8.43
CA LEU A 138 -7.24 34.29 -8.85
C LEU A 138 -8.53 34.91 -8.33
N ASP A 139 -8.42 35.81 -7.36
CA ASP A 139 -9.50 36.75 -7.05
C ASP A 139 -9.63 37.69 -8.25
N ASP A 140 -10.68 37.50 -9.06
CA ASP A 140 -11.16 38.51 -10.01
C ASP A 140 -11.84 39.63 -9.21
N THR A 141 -11.04 40.52 -8.62
CA THR A 141 -11.54 41.84 -8.23
C THR A 141 -11.36 42.79 -9.41
N ALA A 142 -12.45 42.99 -10.15
CA ALA A 142 -12.68 44.11 -11.06
C ALA A 142 -12.91 45.42 -10.29
#